data_AF-A0A6N8UV71-F1
#
_entry.id   AF-A0A6N8UV71-F1
#
_cell.length_a   1.000
_cell.length_b   1.000
_cell.length_c   1.000
_cell.angle_alpha   90.00
_cell.angle_beta   90.00
_cell.angle_gamma   90.00
#
_symmetry.space_group_name_H-M   'P 1'
#
loop_
_entity.id
_entity.type
_entity.pdbx_description
1 polymer ?
#
loop_
_entity_poly.entity_id
_entity_poly.type
_entity_poly.pdbx_seq_one_letter_code
_entity_poly.pdbx_strand_id
1 'polypeptide(L)'
;MQADAQRDQPLYLTTKEVAALLRVKERKVYDLAANGGIPHRRVTGKLLFPSAEILAWIEGAGTAVPRERPAVLTGSHDPLLDWAVRESGSSLATLFNGSVDGLERFSEGRAALAGIHIPEQHGWNVQTAEEMGIRASVLIAWAVRARGLILSDRVQGEVTDM
;
A
#
# COMPACT_ATOMS: atom_id res chain seq x y z
N MET A 1 16.84 -24.52 -6.19
CA MET A 1 17.97 -23.78 -6.78
C MET A 1 17.43 -22.70 -7.70
N GLN A 2 17.12 -21.52 -7.13
CA GLN A 2 16.94 -20.23 -7.83
C GLN A 2 16.69 -19.19 -6.72
N ALA A 3 17.73 -18.99 -5.91
CA ALA A 3 17.83 -17.92 -4.94
C ALA A 3 19.19 -17.29 -5.21
N ASP A 4 19.26 -16.40 -6.22
CA ASP A 4 20.47 -15.60 -6.53
C ASP A 4 20.21 -14.56 -7.65
N ALA A 5 19.07 -13.85 -7.58
CA ALA A 5 18.83 -12.73 -8.49
C ALA A 5 18.11 -11.54 -7.84
N GLN A 6 18.22 -11.38 -6.52
CA GLN A 6 18.05 -10.06 -5.89
C GLN A 6 19.30 -9.24 -6.23
N ARG A 7 19.46 -8.94 -7.53
CA ARG A 7 20.61 -8.21 -8.06
C ARG A 7 20.55 -6.80 -7.47
N ASP A 8 21.69 -6.38 -6.95
CA ASP A 8 22.07 -5.04 -6.55
C ASP A 8 21.71 -4.03 -7.64
N GLN A 9 20.43 -3.66 -7.73
CA GLN A 9 19.91 -2.82 -8.79
C GLN A 9 20.32 -1.39 -8.46
N PRO A 10 21.11 -0.73 -9.32
CA PRO A 10 21.59 0.61 -9.02
C PRO A 10 20.38 1.53 -8.81
N LEU A 11 20.45 2.39 -7.78
CA LEU A 11 19.36 3.31 -7.45
C LEU A 11 19.01 4.25 -8.63
N TYR A 12 20.01 4.53 -9.48
CA TYR A 12 19.88 5.37 -10.67
C TYR A 12 20.53 4.69 -11.87
N LEU A 13 19.81 4.67 -12.99
CA LEU A 13 20.30 4.27 -14.29
C LEU A 13 20.92 5.46 -15.02
N THR A 14 21.92 5.18 -15.83
CA THR A 14 22.48 6.07 -16.84
C THR A 14 21.63 6.03 -18.11
N THR A 15 21.81 7.02 -19.01
CA THR A 15 21.15 7.05 -20.32
C THR A 15 21.37 5.76 -21.11
N LYS A 16 22.58 5.19 -21.04
CA LYS A 16 22.95 3.95 -21.73
C LYS A 16 22.18 2.75 -21.20
N GLU A 17 22.05 2.64 -19.87
CA GLU A 17 21.32 1.55 -19.23
C GLU A 17 19.82 1.63 -19.52
N VAL A 18 19.24 2.82 -19.51
CA VAL A 18 17.84 3.03 -19.92
C VAL A 18 17.63 2.69 -21.39
N ALA A 19 18.54 3.08 -22.27
CA ALA A 19 18.47 2.75 -23.69
C ALA A 19 18.50 1.22 -23.92
N ALA A 20 19.39 0.52 -23.20
CA ALA A 20 19.47 -0.93 -23.21
C ALA A 20 18.19 -1.59 -22.69
N LEU A 21 17.63 -1.08 -21.59
CA LEU A 21 16.39 -1.57 -20.98
C LEU A 21 15.20 -1.45 -21.92
N LEU A 22 15.02 -0.28 -22.54
CA LEU A 22 13.92 0.01 -23.46
C LEU A 22 14.14 -0.53 -24.88
N ARG A 23 15.33 -1.09 -25.16
CA ARG A 23 15.76 -1.53 -26.51
C ARG A 23 15.65 -0.43 -27.56
N VAL A 24 16.06 0.79 -27.20
CA VAL A 24 16.10 1.96 -28.08
C VAL A 24 17.51 2.55 -28.16
N LYS A 25 17.73 3.47 -29.12
CA LYS A 25 18.98 4.24 -29.19
C LYS A 25 19.00 5.32 -28.09
N GLU A 26 20.17 5.65 -27.54
CA GLU A 26 20.32 6.71 -26.53
C GLU A 26 19.73 8.06 -26.97
N ARG A 27 19.82 8.39 -28.27
CA ARG A 27 19.17 9.59 -28.84
C ARG A 27 17.68 9.66 -28.49
N LYS A 28 16.95 8.54 -28.56
CA LYS A 28 15.52 8.49 -28.23
C LYS A 28 15.28 8.73 -26.74
N VAL A 29 16.18 8.26 -25.87
CA VAL A 29 16.12 8.52 -24.42
C VAL A 29 16.30 10.01 -24.14
N TYR A 30 17.26 10.67 -24.81
CA TYR A 30 17.42 12.13 -24.73
C TYR A 30 16.17 12.86 -25.22
N ASP A 31 15.60 12.47 -26.35
CA ASP A 31 14.37 13.06 -26.88
C ASP A 31 13.20 12.91 -25.89
N LEU A 32 13.07 11.74 -25.26
CA LEU A 32 12.05 11.50 -24.23
C LEU A 32 12.29 12.37 -22.98
N ALA A 33 13.53 12.47 -22.52
CA ALA A 33 13.87 13.29 -21.35
C ALA A 33 13.60 14.78 -21.61
N ALA A 34 14.00 15.29 -22.79
CA ALA A 34 13.79 16.68 -23.17
C ALA A 34 12.30 17.07 -23.25
N ASN A 35 11.43 16.13 -23.65
CA ASN A 35 9.99 16.35 -23.76
C ASN A 35 9.20 15.92 -22.51
N GLY A 36 9.88 15.55 -21.41
CA GLY A 36 9.23 15.07 -20.18
C GLY A 36 8.52 13.72 -20.32
N GLY A 37 8.79 12.96 -21.38
CA GLY A 37 8.17 11.67 -21.68
C GLY A 37 8.77 10.47 -20.93
N ILE A 38 9.76 10.69 -20.06
CA ILE A 38 10.39 9.66 -19.22
C ILE A 38 10.83 10.27 -17.87
N PRO A 39 10.62 9.57 -16.74
CA PRO A 39 11.09 10.02 -15.42
C PRO A 39 12.61 10.18 -15.38
N HIS A 40 13.10 11.36 -15.01
CA HIS A 40 14.53 11.63 -14.91
C HIS A 40 14.81 12.73 -13.88
N ARG A 41 16.07 12.88 -13.50
CA ARG A 41 16.61 13.98 -12.68
C ARG A 41 17.85 14.53 -13.37
N ARG A 42 18.05 15.85 -13.29
CA ARG A 42 19.26 16.50 -13.79
C ARG A 42 20.12 16.93 -12.61
N VAL A 43 21.25 16.26 -12.42
CA VAL A 43 22.21 16.56 -11.35
C VAL A 43 23.53 16.93 -12.00
N THR A 44 24.05 18.12 -11.71
CA THR A 44 25.35 18.60 -12.23
C THR A 44 25.49 18.47 -13.76
N GLY A 45 24.41 18.72 -14.50
CA GLY A 45 24.40 18.63 -15.96
C GLY A 45 24.24 17.22 -16.54
N LYS A 46 24.26 16.16 -15.72
CA LYS A 46 24.02 14.76 -16.14
C LYS A 46 22.56 14.37 -15.90
N LEU A 47 22.04 13.51 -16.79
CA LEU A 47 20.74 12.86 -16.61
C LEU A 47 20.91 11.58 -15.79
N LEU A 48 20.11 11.45 -14.75
CA LEU A 48 19.97 10.26 -13.92
C LEU A 48 18.52 9.79 -13.97
N PHE A 49 18.32 8.48 -14.03
CA PHE A 49 17.00 7.88 -14.19
C PHE A 49 16.71 6.97 -12.98
N PRO A 50 15.84 7.36 -12.03
CA PRO A 50 15.55 6.54 -10.86
C PRO A 50 14.96 5.18 -11.27
N SER A 51 15.63 4.08 -10.93
CA SER A 51 15.30 2.74 -11.45
C SER A 51 13.86 2.33 -11.15
N ALA A 52 13.37 2.63 -9.94
CA ALA A 52 11.99 2.34 -9.54
C ALA A 52 10.94 3.13 -10.35
N GLU A 53 11.21 4.40 -10.66
CA GLU A 53 10.31 5.25 -11.46
C GLU A 53 10.28 4.78 -12.92
N ILE A 54 11.42 4.36 -13.47
CA ILE A 54 11.51 3.82 -14.83
C ILE A 54 10.72 2.54 -14.97
N LEU A 55 10.87 1.59 -14.03
CA LEU A 55 10.12 0.33 -14.05
C LEU A 55 8.62 0.57 -13.96
N ALA A 56 8.17 1.41 -13.02
CA ALA A 56 6.76 1.79 -12.91
C ALA A 56 6.23 2.43 -14.19
N TRP A 57 7.01 3.32 -14.81
CA TRP A 57 6.64 3.95 -16.08
C TRP A 57 6.51 2.93 -17.23
N ILE A 58 7.42 1.96 -17.31
CA ILE A 58 7.37 0.86 -18.31
C ILE A 58 6.12 -0.01 -18.10
N GLU A 59 5.76 -0.29 -16.86
CA GLU A 59 4.58 -1.08 -16.49
C GLU A 59 3.25 -0.35 -16.78
N GLY A 60 3.31 0.88 -17.29
CA GLY A 60 2.12 1.68 -17.59
C GLY A 60 1.54 2.40 -16.37
N ALA A 61 2.20 2.32 -15.22
CA ALA A 61 2.00 3.23 -14.10
C ALA A 61 2.74 4.55 -14.41
N GLY A 62 2.28 5.27 -15.44
CA GLY A 62 2.79 6.59 -15.81
C GLY A 62 2.85 7.51 -14.60
N THR A 63 3.84 8.42 -14.59
CA THR A 63 4.10 9.47 -13.57
C THR A 63 3.06 9.46 -12.46
N ALA A 64 3.37 8.78 -11.35
CA ALA A 64 2.49 8.70 -10.21
C ALA A 64 2.32 10.10 -9.60
N VAL A 65 1.49 10.93 -10.24
CA VAL A 65 0.62 11.82 -9.49
C VAL A 65 -0.17 10.86 -8.62
N PRO A 66 0.01 10.87 -7.28
CA PRO A 66 -0.79 10.02 -6.42
C PRO A 66 -2.22 10.31 -6.80
N ARG A 67 -2.91 9.31 -7.37
CA ARG A 67 -4.34 9.45 -7.61
C ARG A 67 -4.92 9.74 -6.23
N GLU A 68 -5.56 10.89 -6.10
CA GLU A 68 -6.22 11.24 -4.85
C GLU A 68 -7.18 10.10 -4.53
N ARG A 69 -6.91 9.41 -3.42
CA ARG A 69 -7.71 8.27 -3.02
C ARG A 69 -9.11 8.81 -2.69
N PRO A 70 -10.19 8.14 -3.14
CA PRO A 70 -11.52 8.60 -2.79
C PRO A 70 -11.69 8.54 -1.27
N ALA A 71 -12.47 9.45 -0.71
CA ALA A 71 -12.78 9.53 0.73
C ALA A 71 -13.66 8.35 1.18
N VAL A 72 -13.09 7.15 1.14
CA VAL A 72 -13.75 5.88 1.42
C VAL A 72 -12.92 5.12 2.45
N LEU A 73 -13.56 4.69 3.53
CA LEU A 73 -13.06 3.68 4.45
C LEU A 73 -13.64 2.32 4.05
N THR A 74 -12.78 1.35 3.79
CA THR A 74 -13.18 -0.02 3.44
C THR A 74 -12.73 -1.04 4.50
N GLY A 75 -13.06 -2.31 4.33
CA GLY A 75 -12.54 -3.41 5.13
C GLY A 75 -13.48 -3.90 6.22
N SER A 76 -12.90 -4.27 7.36
CA SER A 76 -13.62 -4.80 8.51
C SER A 76 -14.50 -3.77 9.17
N HIS A 77 -15.71 -4.23 9.54
CA HIS A 77 -16.61 -3.49 10.39
C HIS A 77 -16.23 -3.68 11.86
N ASP A 78 -16.15 -2.58 12.61
CA ASP A 78 -16.07 -2.59 14.06
C ASP A 78 -16.97 -1.46 14.62
N PRO A 79 -17.80 -1.71 15.65
CA PRO A 79 -18.70 -0.70 16.18
C PRO A 79 -18.01 0.56 16.70
N LEU A 80 -16.82 0.44 17.30
CA LEU A 80 -16.04 1.59 17.75
C LEU A 80 -15.52 2.39 16.56
N LEU A 81 -15.10 1.71 15.49
CA LEU A 81 -14.66 2.36 14.26
C LEU A 81 -15.81 3.08 13.54
N ASP A 82 -16.98 2.45 13.40
CA ASP A 82 -18.16 3.08 12.78
C ASP A 82 -18.58 4.34 13.53
N TRP A 83 -18.65 4.28 14.87
CA TRP A 83 -18.90 5.47 15.70
C TRP A 83 -17.82 6.54 15.51
N ALA A 84 -16.54 6.18 15.61
CA ALA A 84 -15.44 7.14 15.52
C ALA A 84 -15.40 7.86 14.17
N VAL A 85 -15.68 7.16 13.06
CA VAL A 85 -15.75 7.76 11.72
C VAL A 85 -16.86 8.79 11.65
N ARG A 86 -18.05 8.48 12.19
CA ARG A 86 -19.20 9.40 12.20
C ARG A 86 -18.93 10.65 13.04
N GLU A 87 -18.35 10.48 14.23
CA GLU A 87 -18.04 11.60 15.12
C GLU A 87 -16.84 12.43 14.68
N SER A 88 -15.92 11.86 13.90
CA SER A 88 -14.70 12.56 13.47
C SER A 88 -14.93 13.76 12.52
N GLY A 89 -16.11 13.84 11.88
CA GLY A 89 -16.35 14.82 10.81
C GLY A 89 -15.53 14.60 9.54
N SER A 90 -14.86 13.44 9.40
CA SER A 90 -13.95 13.13 8.28
C SER A 90 -14.61 13.00 6.91
N SER A 91 -15.95 12.97 6.85
CA SER A 91 -16.73 12.85 5.61
C SER A 91 -16.37 11.60 4.77
N LEU A 92 -15.86 10.55 5.41
CA LEU A 92 -15.56 9.28 4.76
C LEU A 92 -16.84 8.48 4.51
N ALA A 93 -17.02 8.00 3.28
CA ALA A 93 -18.00 6.96 2.99
C ALA A 93 -17.48 5.60 3.50
N THR A 94 -18.34 4.78 4.10
CA THR A 94 -17.96 3.47 4.64
C THR A 94 -18.41 2.33 3.73
N LEU A 95 -17.50 1.44 3.36
CA LEU A 95 -17.75 0.20 2.64
C LEU A 95 -17.18 -0.99 3.42
N PHE A 96 -17.97 -1.55 4.33
CA PHE A 96 -17.54 -2.69 5.12
C PHE A 96 -17.77 -4.02 4.39
N ASN A 97 -16.70 -4.57 3.86
CA ASN A 97 -16.64 -5.72 2.95
C ASN A 97 -15.67 -6.81 3.43
N GLY A 98 -15.13 -6.68 4.65
CA GLY A 98 -14.18 -7.62 5.24
C GLY A 98 -12.72 -7.25 4.99
N SER A 99 -11.83 -7.69 5.88
CA SER A 99 -10.42 -7.25 5.91
C SER A 99 -9.69 -7.41 4.57
N VAL A 100 -9.82 -8.57 3.92
CA VAL A 100 -9.06 -8.89 2.70
C VAL A 100 -9.55 -8.08 1.50
N ASP A 101 -10.86 -8.08 1.19
CA ASP A 101 -11.43 -7.28 0.09
C ASP A 101 -11.23 -5.77 0.32
N GLY A 102 -11.27 -5.31 1.59
CA GLY A 102 -10.93 -3.94 1.91
C GLY A 102 -9.47 -3.60 1.65
N LEU A 103 -8.54 -4.47 2.04
CA LEU A 103 -7.11 -4.25 1.83
C LEU A 103 -6.75 -4.28 0.33
N GLU A 104 -7.41 -5.13 -0.45
CA GLU A 104 -7.27 -5.19 -1.92
C GLU A 104 -7.77 -3.89 -2.57
N ARG A 105 -8.94 -3.38 -2.19
CA ARG A 105 -9.43 -2.07 -2.66
C ARG A 105 -8.48 -0.93 -2.31
N PHE A 106 -7.89 -0.99 -1.12
CA PHE A 106 -6.88 -0.01 -0.70
C PHE A 106 -5.60 -0.13 -1.52
N SER A 107 -5.13 -1.34 -1.87
CA SER A 107 -3.92 -1.52 -2.68
C SER A 107 -4.11 -0.96 -4.10
N GLU A 108 -5.32 -1.09 -4.64
CA GLU A 108 -5.71 -0.56 -5.96
C GLU A 108 -6.02 0.95 -5.96
N GLY A 109 -5.91 1.62 -4.82
CA GLY A 109 -6.20 3.05 -4.70
C GLY A 109 -7.69 3.42 -4.75
N ARG A 110 -8.59 2.44 -4.56
CA ARG A 110 -10.06 2.64 -4.53
C ARG A 110 -10.59 3.06 -3.15
N ALA A 111 -9.72 3.23 -2.16
CA ALA A 111 -10.07 3.68 -0.81
C ALA A 111 -8.95 4.51 -0.17
N ALA A 112 -9.33 5.46 0.70
CA ALA A 112 -8.41 6.26 1.49
C ALA A 112 -7.87 5.49 2.71
N LEU A 113 -8.69 4.61 3.28
CA LEU A 113 -8.38 3.84 4.49
C LEU A 113 -8.96 2.42 4.36
N ALA A 114 -8.31 1.43 4.98
CA ALA A 114 -8.86 0.09 5.16
C ALA A 114 -8.74 -0.33 6.62
N GLY A 115 -9.88 -0.62 7.26
CA GLY A 115 -9.90 -1.30 8.56
C GLY A 115 -9.58 -2.79 8.35
N ILE A 116 -8.54 -3.30 9.00
CA ILE A 116 -8.12 -4.70 8.82
C ILE A 116 -7.93 -5.40 10.15
N HIS A 117 -8.36 -6.66 10.17
CA HIS A 117 -8.23 -7.60 11.28
C HIS A 117 -8.04 -8.98 10.64
N ILE A 118 -6.78 -9.32 10.34
CA ILE A 118 -6.37 -10.55 9.63
C ILE A 118 -5.47 -11.35 10.56
N PRO A 119 -5.90 -12.55 11.01
CA PRO A 119 -5.09 -13.40 11.88
C PRO A 119 -3.90 -13.95 11.11
N GLU A 120 -2.71 -13.84 11.73
CA GLU A 120 -1.45 -14.35 11.19
C GLU A 120 -0.84 -15.34 12.18
N GLN A 121 0.19 -16.08 11.76
CA GLN A 121 0.89 -17.01 12.65
C GLN A 121 1.47 -16.30 13.89
N HIS A 122 1.98 -15.08 13.69
CA HIS A 122 2.59 -14.26 14.73
C HIS A 122 1.95 -12.86 14.74
N GLY A 123 0.74 -12.77 15.27
CA GLY A 123 0.04 -11.50 15.44
C GLY A 123 -1.00 -11.24 14.35
N TRP A 124 -1.00 -10.03 13.80
CA TRP A 124 -2.07 -9.53 12.94
C TRP A 124 -1.54 -8.59 11.86
N ASN A 125 -2.15 -8.66 10.67
CA ASN A 125 -2.09 -7.69 9.57
C ASN A 125 -0.73 -7.39 8.90
N VAL A 126 0.39 -7.51 9.62
CA VAL A 126 1.71 -7.03 9.16
C VAL A 126 2.20 -7.87 7.98
N GLN A 127 2.25 -9.19 8.14
CA GLN A 127 2.73 -10.09 7.10
C GLN A 127 1.86 -9.97 5.84
N THR A 128 0.54 -9.90 6.00
CA THR A 128 -0.41 -9.80 4.89
C THR A 128 -0.21 -8.49 4.11
N ALA A 129 -0.01 -7.36 4.81
CA ALA A 129 0.25 -6.07 4.16
C ALA A 129 1.58 -6.06 3.38
N GLU A 130 2.61 -6.73 3.91
CA GLU A 130 3.89 -6.91 3.23
C GLU A 130 3.76 -7.79 1.98
N GLU A 131 3.10 -8.94 2.08
CA GLU A 131 2.88 -9.88 0.98
C GLU A 131 2.03 -9.27 -0.14
N MET A 132 1.03 -8.45 0.20
CA MET A 132 0.23 -7.70 -0.77
C MET A 132 0.98 -6.51 -1.39
N GLY A 133 2.20 -6.22 -0.93
CA GLY A 133 3.04 -5.17 -1.48
C GLY A 133 2.43 -3.78 -1.31
N ILE A 134 1.78 -3.53 -0.17
CA ILE A 134 1.15 -2.24 0.15
C ILE A 134 2.24 -1.16 0.30
N ARG A 135 2.21 -0.10 -0.53
CA ARG A 135 3.22 0.97 -0.56
C ARG A 135 2.63 2.33 -0.21
N ALA A 136 3.51 3.28 0.12
CA ALA A 136 3.15 4.70 0.37
C ALA A 136 1.96 4.86 1.34
N SER A 137 1.98 4.09 2.42
CA SER A 137 0.91 4.04 3.41
C SER A 137 1.49 3.86 4.81
N VAL A 138 0.65 4.06 5.82
CA VAL A 138 0.98 3.82 7.22
C VAL A 138 0.00 2.80 7.78
N LEU A 139 0.53 1.82 8.50
CA LEU A 139 -0.27 0.87 9.28
C LEU A 139 -0.35 1.37 10.72
N ILE A 140 -1.56 1.57 11.22
CA ILE A 140 -1.80 2.10 12.57
C ILE A 140 -2.52 1.02 13.39
N ALA A 141 -1.95 0.65 14.54
CA ALA A 141 -2.66 -0.13 15.53
C ALA A 141 -3.76 0.75 16.16
N TRP A 142 -5.02 0.43 15.87
CA TRP A 142 -6.17 1.24 16.31
C TRP A 142 -6.70 0.85 17.68
N ALA A 143 -7.11 -0.41 17.83
CA ALA A 143 -7.73 -0.91 19.05
C ALA A 143 -7.47 -2.41 19.22
N VAL A 144 -7.41 -2.85 20.48
CA VAL A 144 -7.46 -4.26 20.84
C VAL A 144 -8.90 -4.59 21.23
N ARG A 145 -9.47 -5.61 20.59
CA ARG A 145 -10.83 -6.06 20.87
C ARG A 145 -10.81 -7.21 21.87
N ALA A 146 -11.46 -7.04 23.01
CA ALA A 146 -11.80 -8.13 23.92
C ALA A 146 -13.25 -8.58 23.65
N ARG A 147 -13.48 -9.89 23.66
CA ARG A 147 -14.82 -10.49 23.59
C ARG A 147 -15.01 -11.35 24.83
N GLY A 148 -16.20 -11.30 25.41
CA GLY A 148 -16.56 -12.10 26.57
C GLY A 148 -18.08 -12.17 26.72
N LEU A 149 -18.52 -12.85 27.77
CA LEU A 149 -19.92 -12.95 28.13
C LEU A 149 -20.25 -11.93 29.23
N ILE A 150 -21.40 -11.27 29.12
CA ILE A 150 -21.99 -10.51 30.22
C ILE A 150 -22.78 -11.51 31.05
N LEU A 151 -22.36 -11.71 32.30
CA LEU A 151 -22.96 -12.65 33.22
C LEU A 151 -23.80 -11.89 34.26
N SER A 152 -24.90 -12.50 34.69
CA SER A 152 -25.59 -12.03 35.90
C SER A 152 -24.82 -12.48 37.14
N ASP A 153 -24.91 -11.73 38.23
CA ASP A 153 -24.26 -12.08 39.52
C ASP A 153 -24.55 -13.51 40.00
N ARG A 154 -25.71 -14.08 39.62
CA ARG A 154 -26.14 -15.43 40.01
C ARG A 154 -25.24 -16.56 39.51
N VAL A 155 -24.51 -16.35 38.42
CA VAL A 155 -23.64 -17.38 37.80
C VAL A 155 -22.16 -17.04 37.98
N GLN A 156 -21.85 -16.07 38.82
CA GLN A 156 -20.48 -15.67 39.14
C GLN A 156 -19.77 -16.80 39.89
N GLY A 157 -18.69 -17.33 39.31
CA GLY A 157 -17.93 -18.45 39.86
C GLY A 157 -18.30 -19.85 39.34
N GLU A 158 -19.40 -19.96 38.58
CA GLU A 158 -19.77 -21.22 37.90
C GLU A 158 -19.10 -21.36 36.51
N VAL A 159 -18.65 -20.24 35.93
CA VAL A 159 -17.92 -20.22 34.66
C VAL A 159 -16.42 -20.26 34.95
N THR A 160 -15.81 -21.45 34.83
CA THR A 160 -14.40 -21.67 35.19
C THR A 160 -13.43 -21.64 34.01
N ASP A 161 -13.92 -21.69 32.78
CA ASP A 161 -13.11 -21.56 31.56
C ASP A 161 -13.86 -20.78 30.47
N MET A 162 -13.16 -19.85 29.82
CA MET A 162 -13.59 -19.13 28.62
C MET A 162 -12.45 -19.04 27.62
#